data_AF-A0A356M435-F1
#
_entry.id   AF-A0A356M435-F1
#
_cell.length_a   1.000
_cell.length_b   1.000
_cell.length_c   1.000
_cell.angle_alpha   90.00
_cell.angle_beta   90.00
_cell.angle_gamma   90.00
#
_symmetry.space_group_name_H-M   'P 1'
#
loop_
_entity.id
_entity.type
_entity.pdbx_description
1 polymer ?
#
loop_
_entity_poly.entity_id
_entity_poly.type
_entity_poly.pdbx_seq_one_letter_code
_entity_poly.pdbx_strand_id
1 'polypeptide(L)'
;QEAVLDADVIMGLRIQLERMQKALFPSISEYARFFAIDQKAVALAKPDAIIMHPGPCNHGVEMPTLVYDSPQSVINEQVTNGVAVRMAILYLLVSRRNN
;
A
#
# COMPACT_ATOMS: atom_id res chain seq x y z
N GLN A 1 1.92 14.54 -5.80
CA GLN A 1 3.41 14.57 -5.94
C GLN A 1 4.07 15.19 -4.72
N GLU A 2 3.55 16.27 -4.14
CA GLU A 2 4.09 16.85 -2.90
C GLU A 2 4.24 15.81 -1.76
N ALA A 3 3.24 14.95 -1.56
CA ALA A 3 3.24 13.95 -0.48
C ALA A 3 4.37 12.89 -0.55
N VAL A 4 4.99 12.70 -1.72
CA VAL A 4 6.07 11.71 -1.88
C VAL A 4 7.45 12.33 -1.83
N LEU A 5 7.55 13.67 -1.83
CA LEU A 5 8.83 14.36 -1.77
C LEU A 5 9.54 14.03 -0.46
N ASP A 6 10.78 13.52 -0.55
CA ASP A 6 11.61 13.13 0.60
C ASP A 6 10.95 12.12 1.57
N ALA A 7 9.92 11.40 1.12
CA ALA A 7 9.26 10.39 1.95
C ALA A 7 10.20 9.20 2.19
N ASP A 8 10.20 8.68 3.42
CA ASP A 8 10.86 7.40 3.77
C ASP A 8 9.97 6.19 3.44
N VAL A 9 8.65 6.38 3.45
CA VAL A 9 7.66 5.33 3.20
C VAL A 9 6.55 5.89 2.33
N ILE A 10 6.24 5.19 1.24
CA ILE A 10 5.08 5.47 0.39
C ILE A 10 4.08 4.33 0.57
N MET A 11 2.92 4.61 1.17
CA MET A 11 1.85 3.62 1.34
C MET A 11 0.68 3.91 0.40
N GLY A 12 0.48 3.02 -0.57
CA GLY A 12 -0.72 3.01 -1.41
C GLY A 12 -1.89 2.33 -0.72
N LEU A 13 -3.11 2.70 -1.13
CA LEU A 13 -4.34 2.05 -0.70
C LEU A 13 -5.16 1.60 -1.91
N ARG A 14 -5.91 0.52 -1.70
CA ARG A 14 -6.81 -0.02 -2.72
C ARG A 14 -7.94 0.95 -2.97
N ILE A 15 -8.20 1.25 -4.24
CA ILE A 15 -9.44 1.92 -4.64
C ILE A 15 -10.61 0.93 -4.58
N GLN A 16 -11.60 1.28 -3.74
CA GLN A 16 -12.79 0.47 -3.48
C GLN A 16 -13.98 1.03 -4.24
N LEU A 17 -14.03 0.79 -5.55
CA LEU A 17 -15.09 1.27 -6.46
C LEU A 17 -16.49 0.88 -5.96
N GLU A 18 -16.59 -0.29 -5.33
CA GLU A 18 -17.82 -0.80 -4.72
C GLU A 18 -18.39 0.12 -3.63
N ARG A 19 -17.59 1.02 -3.06
CA ARG A 19 -18.00 1.98 -2.03
C ARG A 19 -18.24 3.39 -2.55
N MET A 20 -17.96 3.66 -3.82
CA MET A 20 -17.92 5.02 -4.36
C MET A 20 -19.17 5.44 -5.15
N GLN A 21 -20.27 4.68 -5.08
CA GLN A 21 -21.52 4.93 -5.82
C GLN A 21 -22.17 6.31 -5.57
N LYS A 22 -21.83 7.00 -4.47
CA LYS A 22 -22.38 8.32 -4.12
C LYS A 22 -21.34 9.45 -4.18
N ALA A 23 -20.10 9.15 -4.56
CA ALA A 23 -19.02 10.13 -4.63
C ALA A 23 -18.81 10.58 -6.08
N LEU A 24 -18.36 11.84 -6.25
CA LEU A 24 -17.75 12.29 -7.51
C LEU A 24 -16.39 11.61 -7.63
N PHE A 25 -16.37 10.39 -8.16
CA PHE A 25 -15.13 9.66 -8.43
C PHE A 25 -14.77 9.82 -9.92
N PRO A 26 -13.50 10.14 -10.24
CA PRO A 26 -13.05 10.18 -11.64
C PRO A 26 -13.17 8.80 -12.30
N SER A 27 -13.02 8.73 -13.61
CA SER A 27 -12.87 7.41 -14.25
C SER A 27 -11.62 6.69 -13.72
N ILE A 28 -11.61 5.36 -13.78
CA ILE A 28 -10.43 4.54 -13.40
C ILE A 28 -9.19 5.00 -14.15
N SER A 29 -9.32 5.32 -15.44
CA SER A 29 -8.21 5.79 -16.27
C SER A 29 -7.68 7.16 -15.84
N GLU A 30 -8.56 8.09 -15.48
CA GLU A 30 -8.14 9.37 -14.91
C GLU A 30 -7.47 9.20 -13.56
N TYR A 31 -8.03 8.34 -12.69
CA TYR A 31 -7.40 8.03 -11.41
C TYR A 31 -5.98 7.50 -11.60
N ALA A 32 -5.82 6.49 -12.46
CA ALA A 32 -4.52 5.90 -12.75
C ALA A 32 -3.53 6.92 -13.34
N ARG A 33 -4.00 7.86 -14.15
CA ARG A 33 -3.17 8.89 -14.76
C ARG A 33 -2.70 9.95 -13.77
N PHE A 34 -3.55 10.35 -12.84
CA PHE A 34 -3.30 11.53 -11.99
C PHE A 34 -2.90 11.19 -10.56
N PHE A 35 -3.29 10.02 -10.06
CA PHE A 35 -3.17 9.67 -8.64
C PHE A 35 -2.47 8.33 -8.37
N ALA A 36 -2.13 7.56 -9.40
CA ALA A 36 -1.33 6.34 -9.21
C ALA A 36 0.04 6.66 -8.62
N ILE A 37 0.54 5.73 -7.81
CA ILE A 37 1.93 5.74 -7.34
C ILE A 37 2.77 5.12 -8.45
N ASP A 38 3.14 5.93 -9.44
CA ASP A 38 3.97 5.53 -10.57
C ASP A 38 5.48 5.73 -10.30
N GLN A 39 6.34 5.36 -11.25
CA GLN A 39 7.79 5.50 -11.07
C GLN A 39 8.23 6.95 -10.90
N LYS A 40 7.47 7.92 -11.46
CA LYS A 40 7.78 9.35 -11.30
C LYS A 40 7.52 9.80 -9.87
N ALA A 41 6.42 9.34 -9.27
CA ALA A 41 6.14 9.59 -7.87
C ALA A 41 7.21 8.95 -6.97
N VAL A 42 7.58 7.70 -7.21
CA VAL A 42 8.63 7.01 -6.43
C VAL A 42 9.98 7.71 -6.54
N ALA A 43 10.35 8.21 -7.73
CA ALA A 43 11.61 8.91 -7.95
C ALA A 43 11.75 10.25 -7.21
N LEU A 44 10.66 10.80 -6.66
CA LEU A 44 10.68 12.00 -5.83
C LEU A 44 10.94 11.70 -4.34
N ALA A 45 10.78 10.45 -3.93
CA ALA A 45 11.05 10.03 -2.56
C ALA A 45 12.54 9.81 -2.32
N LYS A 46 12.90 9.48 -1.08
CA LYS A 46 14.29 9.15 -0.76
C LYS A 46 14.74 7.90 -1.54
N PRO A 47 16.03 7.79 -1.90
CA PRO A 47 16.54 6.64 -2.66
C PRO A 47 16.33 5.28 -1.99
N ASP A 48 16.22 5.26 -0.66
CA ASP A 48 15.98 4.08 0.18
C ASP A 48 14.54 3.98 0.69
N ALA A 49 13.63 4.82 0.16
CA ALA A 49 12.23 4.77 0.54
C ALA A 49 11.62 3.40 0.24
N ILE A 50 10.75 2.91 1.12
CA ILE A 50 10.03 1.65 0.90
C ILE A 50 8.60 1.89 0.44
N ILE A 51 8.10 0.96 -0.37
CA ILE A 51 6.73 0.99 -0.90
C ILE A 51 5.89 -0.04 -0.17
N MET A 52 4.75 0.39 0.35
CA MET A 52 3.81 -0.41 1.11
C MET A 52 2.40 -0.37 0.49
N HIS A 53 1.63 -1.44 0.69
CA HIS A 53 0.23 -1.53 0.31
C HIS A 53 -0.45 -2.64 1.12
N PRO A 54 -1.62 -2.41 1.77
CA PRO A 54 -2.26 -3.40 2.63
C PRO A 54 -2.92 -4.56 1.86
N GLY A 55 -3.14 -4.39 0.56
CA GLY A 55 -3.69 -5.41 -0.33
C GLY A 55 -5.22 -5.58 -0.23
N PRO A 56 -5.85 -6.22 -1.23
CA PRO A 56 -5.30 -6.55 -2.54
C PRO A 56 -5.05 -5.27 -3.37
N CYS A 57 -4.00 -5.26 -4.20
CA CYS A 57 -3.66 -4.13 -5.06
C CYS A 57 -4.33 -4.29 -6.43
N ASN A 58 -4.97 -3.24 -6.95
CA ASN A 58 -5.44 -3.17 -8.33
C ASN A 58 -4.27 -2.71 -9.21
N HIS A 59 -3.62 -3.66 -9.86
CA HIS A 59 -2.50 -3.41 -10.76
C HIS A 59 -2.90 -2.51 -11.93
N GLY A 60 -2.13 -1.44 -12.16
CA GLY A 60 -2.39 -0.46 -13.21
C GLY A 60 -3.47 0.57 -12.88
N VAL A 61 -4.05 0.55 -11.66
CA VAL A 61 -4.98 1.57 -11.18
C VAL A 61 -4.32 2.45 -10.12
N GLU A 62 -4.21 1.99 -8.87
CA GLU A 62 -3.48 2.74 -7.83
C GLU A 62 -1.96 2.57 -7.92
N MET A 63 -1.49 1.46 -8.49
CA MET A 63 -0.06 1.17 -8.56
C MET A 63 0.25 0.33 -9.81
N PRO A 64 1.22 0.75 -10.64
CA PRO A 64 1.72 -0.09 -11.73
C PRO A 64 2.42 -1.33 -11.17
N THR A 65 2.32 -2.46 -11.89
CA THR A 65 2.98 -3.72 -11.50
C THR A 65 4.49 -3.56 -11.31
N LEU A 66 5.14 -2.74 -12.14
CA LEU A 66 6.59 -2.50 -12.02
C LEU A 66 6.98 -1.77 -10.72
N VAL A 67 6.08 -0.97 -10.14
CA VAL A 67 6.30 -0.35 -8.82
C VAL A 67 6.02 -1.38 -7.71
N TYR A 68 4.94 -2.15 -7.86
CA TYR A 68 4.57 -3.21 -6.93
C TYR A 68 5.65 -4.28 -6.77
N ASP A 69 6.30 -4.69 -7.86
CA ASP A 69 7.37 -5.70 -7.90
C ASP A 69 8.78 -5.09 -7.81
N SER A 70 8.89 -3.80 -7.51
CA SER A 70 10.19 -3.13 -7.44
C SER A 70 11.02 -3.60 -6.24
N PRO A 71 12.37 -3.46 -6.27
CA PRO A 71 13.22 -3.79 -5.13
C PRO A 71 12.91 -2.99 -3.85
N GLN A 72 12.28 -1.82 -3.96
CA GLN A 72 11.86 -0.98 -2.84
C GLN A 72 10.50 -1.43 -2.25
N SER A 73 9.80 -2.37 -2.89
CA SER A 73 8.51 -2.86 -2.44
C SER A 73 8.66 -3.89 -1.32
N VAL A 74 7.99 -3.62 -0.20
CA VAL A 74 7.93 -4.54 0.95
C VAL A 74 6.53 -5.17 1.09
N ILE A 75 5.69 -5.10 0.06
CA ILE A 75 4.28 -5.53 0.14
C ILE A 75 4.15 -7.02 0.49
N ASN A 76 4.96 -7.88 -0.13
CA ASN A 76 4.97 -9.32 0.20
C ASN A 76 5.54 -9.58 1.61
N GLU A 77 6.47 -8.73 2.06
CA GLU A 77 6.98 -8.78 3.43
C GLU A 77 5.89 -8.39 4.43
N GLN A 78 5.04 -7.40 4.14
CA GLN A 78 3.89 -7.05 4.99
C GLN A 78 2.95 -8.25 5.21
N VAL A 79 2.70 -9.06 4.18
CA VAL A 79 1.87 -10.27 4.29
C VAL A 79 2.52 -11.26 5.25
N THR A 80 3.82 -11.50 5.10
CA THR A 80 4.63 -12.39 5.94
C THR A 80 4.64 -11.92 7.39
N ASN A 81 4.94 -10.63 7.61
CA ASN A 81 4.96 -9.99 8.92
C ASN A 81 3.59 -10.02 9.59
N GLY A 82 2.51 -9.97 8.81
CA GLY A 82 1.15 -10.14 9.32
C GLY A 82 0.92 -11.48 10.03
N VAL A 83 1.58 -12.57 9.62
CA VAL A 83 1.49 -13.87 10.32
C VAL A 83 2.10 -13.75 11.71
N ALA A 84 3.32 -13.25 11.81
CA ALA A 84 4.02 -13.07 13.08
C ALA A 84 3.25 -12.16 14.04
N VAL A 85 2.73 -11.02 13.55
CA VAL A 85 1.92 -10.09 14.34
C VAL A 85 0.66 -10.78 14.89
N ARG A 86 -0.07 -11.54 14.06
CA ARG A 86 -1.27 -12.26 14.52
C ARG A 86 -0.94 -13.35 15.53
N MET A 87 0.15 -14.09 15.35
CA MET A 87 0.62 -15.07 16.34
C MET A 87 0.90 -14.42 17.69
N ALA A 88 1.61 -13.28 17.68
CA ALA A 88 1.90 -12.53 18.91
C ALA A 88 0.62 -12.04 19.61
N ILE A 89 -0.33 -11.48 18.84
CA ILE A 89 -1.63 -11.05 19.38
C ILE A 89 -2.38 -12.22 20.02
N LEU A 90 -2.48 -13.36 19.32
CA LEU A 90 -3.17 -14.56 19.84
C LEU A 90 -2.47 -15.10 21.10
N TYR A 91 -1.14 -15.13 21.11
CA TYR A 91 -0.37 -15.52 22.29
C TYR A 91 -0.69 -14.66 23.50
N LEU A 92 -0.72 -13.33 23.34
CA LEU A 92 -1.03 -12.40 24.42
C LEU A 92 -2.48 -12.56 24.92
N LEU A 93 -3.44 -12.77 24.02
CA LEU A 93 -4.84 -12.98 24.38
C LEU A 93 -5.05 -14.27 25.16
N VAL A 94 -4.40 -15.37 24.75
CA VAL A 94 -4.49 -16.65 25.46
C VAL A 94 -3.75 -16.60 26.80
N SER A 95 -2.56 -15.99 26.83
CA SER A 95 -1.75 -15.89 28.06
C SER A 95 -2.41 -15.00 29.12
N ARG A 96 -3.12 -13.93 28.73
CA ARG A 96 -3.91 -13.11 29.67
C ARG A 96 -5.12 -13.83 30.27
N ARG A 97 -5.62 -14.88 29.63
CA ARG A 97 -6.78 -15.65 30.14
C ARG A 97 -6.37 -16.73 31.14
N ASN A 98 -5.08 -17.07 31.20
CA ASN A 98 -4.51 -18.10 32.06
C ASN A 98 -3.85 -17.52 33.33
N ASN A 99 -3.81 -16.19 33.47
CA ASN A 99 -3.45 -15.45 34.68
C ASN A 99 -4.71 -14.81 35.29
#